data_AF-A0A380KT77-F1
#
_entry.id   AF-A0A380KT77-F1
#
_cell.length_a   1.000
_cell.length_b   1.000
_cell.length_c   1.000
_cell.angle_alpha   90.00
_cell.angle_beta   90.00
_cell.angle_gamma   90.00
#
_symmetry.space_group_name_H-M   'P 1'
#
loop_
_entity.id
_entity.type
_entity.pdbx_description
1 polymer ?
#
loop_
_entity_poly.entity_id
_entity_poly.type
_entity_poly.pdbx_seq_one_letter_code
_entity_poly.pdbx_strand_id
1 'polypeptide(L)'
;MRIKWFSFIRVTGLLLVLLYHFFKHTFSGGFVGVDIFFTFSGYLITALLIDEYVSKQAIDVVAFFRRRFYRIVPPLVLLILLTIPFTFLVKSDFIAGIGQQIAAALGFTTNSYELLTGSSYESQFIPHLFVHTWSLAIEVHFYLLWGLLVWLLAKKGYSQKKFRGILFLISSAVFTLSYFSMFIRAFFVSDFSSIYFSTLSHSFPFFLGAMFAAMTGIKDTTVRFQKNVKLWPRLHVIGVMAGAFALLLFLTLVLDFNHIFTYLFGFVLASLFASVMIYAARVLSDQTPTWQEPLLVTYLADISYGIYLFHWPFYIIFTQLMSNWLAVILTVFFSVVFSTLSYYIIEPLIQGKTPQLFGLAIDCNPYKKWLSGFALGLFLLMVGTCLTAPKVGNFETQLLVDSLQQSQSNLNKTHTLAAGDAHALSDVSIIGDSVALRSSDAFSKLMPTAQLDAAVSRNFSEAFELFENHIQSKSLSKTTVLAVGVNSLYNYTQDIQGFIDALPKGYRLVIVSPYDAKNAAQVAEAREHLLQLAKKYSYVTVADWYKAAVENPNIWYGSDGVHYNNDAKLKGADLYVSTIQAAVERAAKKDAK
;
A
#
# COMPACT_ATOMS: atom_id res chain seq x y z
N MET A 1 -3.40 -32.80 -10.89
CA MET A 1 -4.51 -33.12 -9.97
C MET A 1 -4.81 -31.86 -9.17
N ARG A 2 -6.02 -31.30 -9.30
CA ARG A 2 -6.46 -30.17 -8.48
C ARG A 2 -6.80 -30.70 -7.09
N ILE A 3 -6.23 -30.11 -6.04
CA ILE A 3 -6.61 -30.43 -4.66
C ILE A 3 -7.89 -29.67 -4.38
N LYS A 4 -8.92 -30.37 -3.90
CA LYS A 4 -10.20 -29.73 -3.64
C LYS A 4 -10.12 -28.80 -2.45
N TRP A 5 -11.03 -27.84 -2.40
CA TRP A 5 -11.20 -26.81 -1.38
C TRP A 5 -10.08 -25.77 -1.32
N PHE A 6 -8.95 -26.00 -2.01
CA PHE A 6 -7.87 -25.01 -2.13
C PHE A 6 -8.31 -23.77 -2.92
N SER A 7 -9.33 -23.89 -3.76
CA SER A 7 -9.94 -22.75 -4.46
C SER A 7 -10.49 -21.71 -3.49
N PHE A 8 -11.09 -22.15 -2.37
CA PHE A 8 -11.61 -21.23 -1.34
C PHE A 8 -10.49 -20.41 -0.71
N ILE A 9 -9.33 -21.01 -0.46
CA ILE A 9 -8.18 -20.31 0.14
C ILE A 9 -7.68 -19.18 -0.76
N ARG A 10 -7.58 -19.44 -2.07
CA ARG A 10 -7.19 -18.43 -3.05
C ARG A 10 -8.23 -17.32 -3.17
N VAL A 11 -9.51 -17.68 -3.21
CA VAL A 11 -10.61 -16.71 -3.31
C VAL A 11 -10.68 -15.86 -2.04
N THR A 12 -10.47 -16.44 -0.85
CA THR A 12 -10.37 -15.67 0.40
C THR A 12 -9.23 -14.68 0.34
N GLY A 13 -8.01 -15.12 0.00
CA GLY A 13 -6.85 -14.22 -0.13
C GLY A 13 -7.13 -13.05 -1.08
N LEU A 14 -7.70 -13.35 -2.25
CA LEU A 14 -8.08 -12.34 -3.25
C LEU A 14 -9.14 -11.38 -2.69
N LEU A 15 -10.20 -11.92 -2.10
CA LEU A 15 -11.31 -11.14 -1.57
C LEU A 15 -10.83 -10.12 -0.54
N LEU A 16 -9.99 -10.52 0.42
CA LEU A 16 -9.52 -9.61 1.47
C LEU A 16 -8.68 -8.47 0.89
N VAL A 17 -7.80 -8.78 -0.08
CA VAL A 17 -7.01 -7.77 -0.80
C VAL A 17 -7.90 -6.78 -1.55
N LEU A 18 -8.93 -7.27 -2.25
CA LEU A 18 -9.85 -6.39 -2.98
C LEU A 18 -10.66 -5.51 -2.03
N LEU A 19 -11.18 -6.07 -0.93
CA LEU A 19 -11.91 -5.32 0.09
C LEU A 19 -11.05 -4.21 0.70
N TYR A 20 -9.78 -4.49 0.98
CA TYR A 20 -8.84 -3.48 1.48
C TYR A 20 -8.66 -2.31 0.51
N HIS A 21 -8.36 -2.59 -0.76
CA HIS A 21 -8.08 -1.51 -1.70
C HIS A 21 -9.35 -0.74 -2.07
N PHE A 22 -10.48 -1.42 -2.26
CA PHE A 22 -11.74 -0.79 -2.68
C PHE A 22 -12.46 -0.05 -1.54
N PHE A 23 -12.30 -0.51 -0.31
CA PHE A 23 -13.09 -0.06 0.84
C PHE A 23 -12.23 0.02 2.11
N LYS A 24 -11.04 0.62 2.00
CA LYS A 24 -10.03 0.73 3.08
C LYS A 24 -10.60 1.24 4.41
N HIS A 25 -11.55 2.17 4.39
CA HIS A 25 -12.16 2.71 5.62
C HIS A 25 -12.99 1.70 6.41
N THR A 26 -13.57 0.70 5.73
CA THR A 26 -14.38 -0.35 6.38
C THR A 26 -13.57 -1.62 6.62
N PHE A 27 -12.67 -1.97 5.70
CA PHE A 27 -11.85 -3.18 5.75
C PHE A 27 -10.37 -2.83 5.86
N SER A 28 -10.01 -2.04 6.86
CA SER A 28 -8.66 -1.50 7.08
C SER A 28 -7.60 -2.59 7.20
N GLY A 29 -7.97 -3.78 7.66
CA GLY A 29 -7.09 -4.93 7.86
C GLY A 29 -7.01 -5.90 6.68
N GLY A 30 -7.71 -5.66 5.56
CA GLY A 30 -7.79 -6.64 4.46
C GLY A 30 -6.45 -6.90 3.73
N PHE A 31 -5.43 -6.06 3.96
CA PHE A 31 -4.06 -6.26 3.45
C PHE A 31 -3.46 -7.61 3.85
N VAL A 32 -3.92 -8.22 4.96
CA VAL A 32 -3.49 -9.57 5.38
C VAL A 32 -3.89 -10.69 4.41
N GLY A 33 -4.71 -10.38 3.40
CA GLY A 33 -4.99 -11.31 2.30
C GLY A 33 -3.73 -11.74 1.54
N VAL A 34 -2.68 -10.90 1.51
CA VAL A 34 -1.38 -11.26 0.92
C VAL A 34 -0.70 -12.38 1.73
N ASP A 35 -0.78 -12.35 3.06
CA ASP A 35 -0.23 -13.39 3.93
C ASP A 35 -0.90 -14.75 3.73
N ILE A 36 -2.18 -14.75 3.36
CA ILE A 36 -2.89 -15.99 2.97
C ILE A 36 -2.26 -16.56 1.71
N PHE A 37 -1.95 -15.72 0.71
CA PHE A 37 -1.24 -16.17 -0.49
C PHE A 37 0.16 -16.66 -0.19
N PHE A 38 0.94 -15.95 0.62
CA PHE A 38 2.29 -16.38 1.02
C PHE A 38 2.26 -17.73 1.75
N THR A 39 1.37 -17.87 2.74
CA THR A 39 1.19 -19.13 3.48
C THR A 39 0.77 -20.27 2.55
N PHE A 40 -0.19 -20.02 1.67
CA PHE A 40 -0.66 -21.02 0.70
C PHE A 40 0.43 -21.42 -0.30
N SER A 41 1.23 -20.45 -0.76
CA SER A 41 2.35 -20.65 -1.67
C SER A 41 3.46 -21.47 -1.03
N GLY A 42 3.84 -21.13 0.20
CA GLY A 42 4.79 -21.88 1.01
C GLY A 42 4.37 -23.33 1.22
N TYR A 43 3.09 -23.57 1.48
CA TYR A 43 2.52 -24.92 1.55
C TYR A 43 2.63 -25.66 0.21
N LEU A 44 2.12 -25.07 -0.86
CA LEU A 44 2.00 -25.75 -2.15
C LEU A 44 3.37 -26.10 -2.75
N ILE A 45 4.31 -25.16 -2.73
CA ILE A 45 5.66 -25.38 -3.26
C ILE A 45 6.36 -26.48 -2.48
N THR A 46 6.34 -26.39 -1.16
CA THR A 46 7.02 -27.38 -0.30
C THR A 46 6.42 -28.76 -0.47
N ALA A 47 5.09 -28.89 -0.49
CA ALA A 47 4.43 -30.18 -0.64
C ALA A 47 4.68 -30.81 -2.04
N LEU A 48 4.72 -30.00 -3.10
CA LEU A 48 5.04 -30.49 -4.45
C LEU A 48 6.50 -30.98 -4.56
N LEU A 49 7.44 -30.29 -3.92
CA LEU A 49 8.84 -30.71 -3.89
C LEU A 49 9.04 -31.98 -3.04
N ILE A 50 8.31 -32.12 -1.94
CA ILE A 50 8.27 -33.37 -1.16
C ILE A 50 7.73 -34.52 -2.02
N ASP A 51 6.59 -34.34 -2.70
CA ASP A 51 6.00 -35.37 -3.56
C ASP A 51 6.96 -35.79 -4.68
N GLU A 52 7.65 -34.83 -5.31
CA GLU A 52 8.65 -35.10 -6.34
C GLU A 52 9.82 -35.91 -5.77
N TYR A 53 10.37 -35.48 -4.64
CA TYR A 53 11.45 -36.18 -3.95
C TYR A 53 11.08 -37.60 -3.54
N VAL A 54 9.90 -37.82 -2.97
CA VAL A 54 9.45 -39.16 -2.57
C VAL A 54 9.32 -40.08 -3.80
N SER A 55 8.79 -39.57 -4.91
CA SER A 55 8.59 -40.36 -6.12
C SER A 55 9.87 -40.69 -6.90
N LYS A 56 10.86 -39.77 -6.92
CA LYS A 56 12.03 -39.88 -7.79
C LYS A 56 13.37 -39.93 -7.05
N GLN A 57 13.38 -39.72 -5.74
CA GLN A 57 14.59 -39.49 -4.93
C GLN A 57 15.48 -38.35 -5.47
N ALA A 58 14.90 -37.45 -6.26
CA ALA A 58 15.56 -36.33 -6.90
C ALA A 58 14.53 -35.23 -7.18
N ILE A 59 15.00 -34.00 -7.34
CA ILE A 59 14.17 -32.84 -7.70
C ILE A 59 14.69 -32.25 -9.00
N ASP A 60 13.81 -32.11 -10.00
CA ASP A 60 14.12 -31.38 -11.23
C ASP A 60 13.89 -29.88 -11.01
N VAL A 61 14.94 -29.21 -10.53
CA VAL A 61 14.91 -27.77 -10.20
C VAL A 61 14.70 -26.90 -11.45
N VAL A 62 15.19 -27.33 -12.61
CA VAL A 62 15.02 -26.59 -13.87
C VAL A 62 13.55 -26.66 -14.31
N ALA A 63 12.95 -27.85 -14.28
CA ALA A 63 11.52 -27.99 -14.58
C ALA A 63 10.66 -27.26 -13.53
N PHE A 64 11.07 -27.22 -12.27
CA PHE A 64 10.42 -26.42 -11.24
C PHE A 64 10.38 -24.93 -11.62
N PHE A 65 11.54 -24.31 -11.89
CA PHE A 65 11.61 -22.90 -12.26
C PHE A 65 10.90 -22.62 -13.58
N ARG A 66 10.99 -23.52 -14.57
CA ARG A 66 10.26 -23.41 -15.84
C ARG A 66 8.75 -23.34 -15.61
N ARG A 67 8.19 -24.19 -14.74
CA ARG A 67 6.75 -24.16 -14.40
C ARG A 67 6.34 -22.87 -13.70
N ARG A 68 7.21 -22.29 -12.86
CA ARG A 68 6.96 -21.01 -12.19
C ARG A 68 7.04 -19.84 -13.17
N PHE A 69 8.06 -19.82 -14.03
CA PHE A 69 8.25 -18.79 -15.06
C PHE A 69 7.01 -18.66 -15.95
N TYR A 70 6.53 -19.77 -16.54
CA TYR A 70 5.34 -19.76 -17.41
C TYR A 70 4.02 -19.44 -16.69
N ARG A 71 4.01 -19.46 -15.36
CA ARG A 71 2.83 -19.09 -14.56
C ARG A 71 2.86 -17.61 -14.16
N ILE A 72 4.03 -17.04 -13.95
CA ILE A 72 4.22 -15.71 -13.35
C ILE A 72 4.46 -14.64 -14.42
N VAL A 73 5.40 -14.90 -15.33
CA VAL A 73 5.91 -13.87 -16.24
C VAL A 73 4.89 -13.47 -17.31
N PRO A 74 4.17 -14.39 -17.98
CA PRO A 74 3.23 -13.98 -19.01
C PRO A 74 2.10 -13.06 -18.51
N PRO A 75 1.41 -13.36 -17.39
CA PRO A 75 0.41 -12.46 -16.84
C PRO A 75 1.00 -11.11 -16.40
N LEU A 76 2.22 -11.09 -15.86
CA LEU A 76 2.91 -9.85 -15.47
C LEU A 76 3.26 -8.96 -16.67
N VAL A 77 3.77 -9.55 -17.77
CA VAL A 77 4.04 -8.79 -18.99
C VAL A 77 2.72 -8.25 -19.57
N LEU A 78 1.66 -9.06 -19.57
CA LEU A 78 0.35 -8.63 -20.04
C LEU A 78 -0.21 -7.49 -19.17
N LEU A 79 -0.03 -7.55 -17.85
CA LEU A 79 -0.36 -6.46 -16.93
C LEU A 79 0.28 -5.16 -17.40
N ILE A 80 1.61 -5.14 -17.54
CA ILE A 80 2.35 -3.94 -17.90
C ILE A 80 1.86 -3.41 -19.26
N LEU A 81 1.78 -4.27 -20.28
CA LEU A 81 1.37 -3.86 -21.62
C LEU A 81 -0.05 -3.30 -21.68
N LEU A 82 -0.99 -3.88 -20.93
CA LEU A 82 -2.38 -3.43 -20.93
C LEU A 82 -2.64 -2.24 -20.01
N THR A 83 -1.82 -2.01 -18.98
CA THR A 83 -1.96 -0.83 -18.12
C THR A 83 -1.52 0.45 -18.84
N ILE A 84 -0.46 0.41 -19.67
CA ILE A 84 0.11 1.62 -20.29
C ILE A 84 -0.89 2.43 -21.13
N PRO A 85 -1.73 1.87 -22.01
CA PRO A 85 -2.73 2.65 -22.72
C PRO A 85 -3.69 3.42 -21.81
N PHE A 86 -4.00 2.87 -20.63
CA PHE A 86 -4.91 3.50 -19.68
C PHE A 86 -4.24 4.65 -18.91
N THR A 87 -2.91 4.70 -18.84
CA THR A 87 -2.23 5.81 -18.15
C THR A 87 -2.39 7.15 -18.86
N PHE A 88 -2.70 7.14 -20.17
CA PHE A 88 -3.00 8.36 -20.92
C PHE A 88 -4.33 9.01 -20.54
N LEU A 89 -5.18 8.32 -19.77
CA LEU A 89 -6.42 8.88 -19.25
C LEU A 89 -6.18 9.72 -17.99
N VAL A 90 -5.06 9.53 -17.30
CA VAL A 90 -4.73 10.19 -16.03
C VAL A 90 -3.56 11.17 -16.19
N LYS A 91 -3.27 11.91 -15.12
CA LYS A 91 -2.18 12.89 -15.10
C LYS A 91 -0.82 12.25 -15.38
N SER A 92 0.07 13.02 -15.98
CA SER A 92 1.45 12.61 -16.25
C SER A 92 2.25 12.27 -14.99
N ASP A 93 1.83 12.74 -13.82
CA ASP A 93 2.47 12.41 -12.55
C ASP A 93 2.40 10.90 -12.23
N PHE A 94 1.32 10.21 -12.65
CA PHE A 94 1.19 8.75 -12.46
C PHE A 94 2.16 7.92 -13.30
N ILE A 95 2.73 8.51 -14.35
CA ILE A 95 3.77 7.87 -15.18
C ILE A 95 5.18 8.34 -14.81
N ALA A 96 5.33 9.20 -13.79
CA ALA A 96 6.65 9.59 -13.32
C ALA A 96 7.45 8.36 -12.88
N GLY A 97 8.67 8.22 -13.40
CA GLY A 97 9.53 7.07 -13.09
C GLY A 97 8.97 5.71 -13.54
N ILE A 98 7.99 5.66 -14.46
CA ILE A 98 7.33 4.40 -14.86
C ILE A 98 8.30 3.35 -15.39
N GLY A 99 9.39 3.77 -16.05
CA GLY A 99 10.44 2.88 -16.53
C GLY A 99 11.13 2.11 -15.39
N GLN A 100 11.44 2.79 -14.28
CA GLN A 100 12.01 2.18 -13.08
C GLN A 100 11.00 1.25 -12.41
N GLN A 101 9.72 1.64 -12.32
CA GLN A 101 8.66 0.78 -11.78
C GLN A 101 8.51 -0.52 -12.61
N ILE A 102 8.52 -0.43 -13.94
CA ILE A 102 8.45 -1.58 -14.85
C ILE A 102 9.70 -2.46 -14.71
N ALA A 103 10.88 -1.86 -14.65
CA ALA A 103 12.13 -2.58 -14.45
C ALA A 103 12.14 -3.34 -13.11
N ALA A 104 11.64 -2.71 -12.04
CA ALA A 104 11.52 -3.35 -10.73
C ALA A 104 10.49 -4.49 -10.73
N ALA A 105 9.34 -4.31 -11.40
CA ALA A 105 8.32 -5.36 -11.52
C ALA A 105 8.85 -6.57 -12.31
N LEU A 106 9.47 -6.36 -13.48
CA LEU A 106 10.05 -7.44 -14.30
C LEU A 106 11.29 -8.07 -13.67
N GLY A 107 12.06 -7.28 -12.92
CA GLY A 107 13.23 -7.74 -12.16
C GLY A 107 12.89 -8.46 -10.86
N PHE A 108 11.61 -8.47 -10.45
CA PHE A 108 11.16 -8.95 -9.14
C PHE A 108 11.86 -8.25 -7.98
N THR A 109 12.04 -6.93 -8.07
CA THR A 109 12.70 -6.10 -7.06
C THR A 109 11.85 -4.93 -6.58
N THR A 110 10.55 -4.92 -6.90
CA THR A 110 9.62 -3.85 -6.48
C THR A 110 9.66 -3.60 -4.98
N ASN A 111 9.78 -4.64 -4.14
CA ASN A 111 9.87 -4.44 -2.70
C ASN A 111 11.11 -3.62 -2.28
N SER A 112 12.25 -3.82 -2.93
CA SER A 112 13.48 -3.04 -2.71
C SER A 112 13.39 -1.65 -3.31
N TYR A 113 12.75 -1.51 -4.48
CA TYR A 113 12.48 -0.21 -5.09
C TYR A 113 11.64 0.65 -4.14
N GLU A 114 10.54 0.12 -3.62
CA GLU A 114 9.64 0.84 -2.71
C GLU A 114 10.28 1.14 -1.35
N LEU A 115 11.20 0.30 -0.87
CA LEU A 115 12.01 0.60 0.32
C LEU A 115 12.92 1.83 0.13
N LEU A 116 13.35 2.09 -1.10
CA LEU A 116 14.26 3.19 -1.43
C LEU A 116 13.53 4.46 -1.89
N THR A 117 12.37 4.31 -2.54
CA THR A 117 11.65 5.43 -3.17
C THR A 117 10.22 5.62 -2.66
N GLY A 118 9.61 4.59 -2.06
CA GLY A 118 8.19 4.56 -1.70
C GLY A 118 7.83 5.30 -0.41
N SER A 119 8.82 5.72 0.39
CA SER A 119 8.64 6.58 1.56
C SER A 119 8.58 8.08 1.23
N SER A 120 8.67 8.45 -0.05
CA SER A 120 8.50 9.85 -0.47
C SER A 120 7.10 10.34 -0.14
N TYR A 121 6.96 11.63 0.18
CA TYR A 121 5.65 12.20 0.47
C TYR A 121 4.68 12.10 -0.71
N GLU A 122 5.18 12.26 -1.94
CA GLU A 122 4.36 12.20 -3.14
C GLU A 122 3.66 10.83 -3.29
N SER A 123 4.30 9.73 -2.88
CA SER A 123 3.73 8.37 -3.01
C SER A 123 2.42 8.19 -2.24
N GLN A 124 2.15 9.04 -1.23
CA GLN A 124 0.90 9.05 -0.48
C GLN A 124 -0.28 9.59 -1.30
N PHE A 125 -0.02 10.47 -2.26
CA PHE A 125 -1.02 11.13 -3.10
C PHE A 125 -1.06 10.56 -4.51
N ILE A 126 0.10 10.17 -5.03
CA ILE A 126 0.31 9.62 -6.37
C ILE A 126 0.99 8.25 -6.22
N PRO A 127 0.22 7.19 -5.92
CA PRO A 127 0.78 5.87 -5.70
C PRO A 127 1.38 5.31 -7.00
N HIS A 128 2.53 4.63 -6.89
CA HIS A 128 3.11 3.88 -7.99
C HIS A 128 2.12 2.84 -8.54
N LEU A 129 2.00 2.76 -9.87
CA LEU A 129 1.01 1.91 -10.53
C LEU A 129 1.28 0.41 -10.33
N PHE A 130 2.53 0.04 -10.08
CA PHE A 130 2.96 -1.35 -9.92
C PHE A 130 3.45 -1.69 -8.51
N VAL A 131 3.21 -0.84 -7.50
CA VAL A 131 3.68 -1.06 -6.12
C VAL A 131 3.29 -2.44 -5.59
N HIS A 132 2.05 -2.89 -5.80
CA HIS A 132 1.53 -4.18 -5.32
C HIS A 132 2.35 -5.41 -5.79
N THR A 133 3.14 -5.27 -6.84
CA THR A 133 4.08 -6.32 -7.28
C THR A 133 5.23 -6.56 -6.31
N TRP A 134 5.37 -5.77 -5.24
CA TRP A 134 6.27 -6.04 -4.10
C TRP A 134 6.03 -7.43 -3.52
N SER A 135 4.77 -7.87 -3.43
CA SER A 135 4.45 -9.18 -2.85
C SER A 135 4.90 -10.31 -3.77
N LEU A 136 4.74 -10.11 -5.08
CA LEU A 136 5.21 -11.02 -6.12
C LEU A 136 6.74 -11.12 -6.11
N ALA A 137 7.45 -10.01 -5.90
CA ALA A 137 8.89 -10.00 -5.75
C ALA A 137 9.34 -10.91 -4.59
N ILE A 138 8.75 -10.74 -3.41
CA ILE A 138 9.03 -11.61 -2.25
C ILE A 138 8.69 -13.07 -2.53
N GLU A 139 7.57 -13.34 -3.22
CA GLU A 139 7.18 -14.69 -3.60
C GLU A 139 8.21 -15.35 -4.55
N VAL A 140 8.74 -14.60 -5.51
CA VAL A 140 9.81 -15.09 -6.40
C VAL A 140 11.11 -15.29 -5.64
N HIS A 141 11.48 -14.40 -4.71
CA HIS A 141 12.62 -14.61 -3.81
C HIS A 141 12.49 -15.93 -3.04
N PHE A 142 11.30 -16.19 -2.48
CA PHE A 142 11.02 -17.46 -1.81
C PHE A 142 11.17 -18.65 -2.78
N TYR A 143 10.61 -18.59 -3.99
CA TYR A 143 10.74 -19.68 -4.96
C TYR A 143 12.19 -20.01 -5.32
N LEU A 144 13.00 -18.98 -5.56
CA LEU A 144 14.42 -19.15 -5.91
C LEU A 144 15.21 -19.77 -4.74
N LEU A 145 15.12 -19.16 -3.56
CA LEU A 145 15.89 -19.57 -2.39
C LEU A 145 15.41 -20.93 -1.85
N TRP A 146 14.11 -21.11 -1.68
CA TRP A 146 13.54 -22.34 -1.16
C TRP A 146 13.67 -23.50 -2.14
N GLY A 147 13.38 -23.28 -3.43
CA GLY A 147 13.54 -24.29 -4.46
C GLY A 147 14.98 -24.82 -4.54
N LEU A 148 15.97 -23.93 -4.48
CA LEU A 148 17.39 -24.29 -4.45
C LEU A 148 17.77 -25.04 -3.17
N LEU A 149 17.34 -24.55 -2.00
CA LEU A 149 17.62 -25.18 -0.71
C LEU A 149 17.08 -26.61 -0.64
N VAL A 150 15.81 -26.80 -1.01
CA VAL A 150 15.16 -28.13 -0.99
C VAL A 150 15.82 -29.07 -1.99
N TRP A 151 16.22 -28.57 -3.17
CA TRP A 151 17.00 -29.33 -4.14
C TRP A 151 18.38 -29.76 -3.61
N LEU A 152 19.11 -28.89 -2.91
CA LEU A 152 20.39 -29.24 -2.27
C LEU A 152 20.21 -30.30 -1.18
N LEU A 153 19.13 -30.22 -0.40
CA LEU A 153 18.80 -31.23 0.62
C LEU A 153 18.44 -32.58 -0.02
N ALA A 154 17.72 -32.58 -1.14
CA ALA A 154 17.34 -33.79 -1.85
C ALA A 154 18.58 -34.60 -2.31
N LYS A 155 19.67 -33.92 -2.66
CA LYS A 155 20.94 -34.59 -3.04
C LYS A 155 21.60 -35.38 -1.91
N LYS A 156 21.19 -35.17 -0.66
CA LYS A 156 21.76 -35.88 0.50
C LYS A 156 21.19 -37.28 0.71
N GLY A 157 20.17 -37.69 -0.08
CA GLY A 157 19.62 -39.05 -0.03
C GLY A 157 18.98 -39.41 1.31
N TYR A 158 18.39 -38.43 2.00
CA TYR A 158 17.73 -38.67 3.28
C TYR A 158 16.46 -39.51 3.11
N SER A 159 16.14 -40.33 4.11
CA SER A 159 14.82 -40.97 4.17
C SER A 159 13.71 -39.92 4.19
N GLN A 160 12.54 -40.27 3.66
CA GLN A 160 11.37 -39.38 3.60
C GLN A 160 11.05 -38.70 4.95
N LYS A 161 11.10 -39.46 6.06
CA LYS A 161 10.85 -38.92 7.40
C LYS A 161 11.91 -37.89 7.80
N LYS A 162 13.19 -38.18 7.56
CA LYS A 162 14.29 -37.27 7.87
C LYS A 162 14.24 -36.02 6.99
N PHE A 163 13.93 -36.18 5.71
CA PHE A 163 13.77 -35.07 4.77
C PHE A 163 12.67 -34.09 5.23
N ARG A 164 11.46 -34.61 5.52
CA ARG A 164 10.35 -33.80 6.06
C ARG A 164 10.71 -33.13 7.39
N GLY A 165 11.38 -33.85 8.30
CA GLY A 165 11.81 -33.31 9.58
C GLY A 165 12.79 -32.14 9.44
N ILE A 166 13.79 -32.27 8.55
CA ILE A 166 14.74 -31.19 8.27
C ILE A 166 14.02 -29.98 7.65
N LEU A 167 13.11 -30.19 6.69
CA LEU A 167 12.32 -29.11 6.12
C LEU A 167 11.50 -28.38 7.18
N PHE A 168 10.86 -29.10 8.10
CA PHE A 168 10.13 -28.52 9.21
C PHE A 168 11.03 -27.70 10.14
N LEU A 169 12.22 -28.21 10.48
CA LEU A 169 13.17 -27.51 11.35
C LEU A 169 13.71 -26.24 10.71
N ILE A 170 14.13 -26.31 9.44
CA ILE A 170 14.60 -25.13 8.69
C ILE A 170 13.47 -24.11 8.55
N SER A 171 12.26 -24.55 8.20
CA SER A 171 11.11 -23.65 8.11
C SER A 171 10.81 -22.99 9.44
N SER A 172 10.82 -23.74 10.55
CA SER A 172 10.63 -23.18 11.90
C SER A 172 11.70 -22.15 12.26
N ALA A 173 12.96 -22.40 11.93
CA ALA A 173 14.06 -21.48 12.19
C ALA A 173 13.91 -20.17 11.40
N VAL A 174 13.62 -20.26 10.09
CA VAL A 174 13.46 -19.08 9.24
C VAL A 174 12.17 -18.32 9.58
N PHE A 175 11.07 -19.02 9.87
CA PHE A 175 9.85 -18.43 10.41
C PHE A 175 10.15 -17.59 11.65
N THR A 176 10.85 -18.18 12.62
CA THR A 176 11.21 -17.52 13.88
C THR A 176 12.05 -16.28 13.61
N LEU A 177 13.11 -16.40 12.81
CA LEU A 177 13.98 -15.27 12.48
C LEU A 177 13.22 -14.13 11.78
N SER A 178 12.39 -14.45 10.80
CA SER A 178 11.64 -13.46 10.03
C SER A 178 10.55 -12.78 10.87
N TYR A 179 9.77 -13.54 11.63
CA TYR A 179 8.76 -13.01 12.54
C TYR A 179 9.37 -12.14 13.64
N PHE A 180 10.43 -12.58 14.32
CA PHE A 180 11.10 -11.77 15.34
C PHE A 180 11.79 -10.54 14.74
N SER A 181 12.27 -10.61 13.49
CA SER A 181 12.75 -9.42 12.78
C SER A 181 11.64 -8.37 12.64
N MET A 182 10.42 -8.77 12.23
CA MET A 182 9.27 -7.85 12.18
C MET A 182 8.89 -7.34 13.57
N PHE A 183 8.72 -8.26 14.53
CA PHE A 183 8.29 -7.96 15.89
C PHE A 183 9.20 -6.95 16.58
N ILE A 184 10.52 -7.16 16.53
CA ILE A 184 11.48 -6.29 17.20
C ILE A 184 11.59 -4.95 16.47
N ARG A 185 11.70 -4.96 15.14
CA ARG A 185 11.86 -3.71 14.36
C ARG A 185 10.64 -2.80 14.45
N ALA A 186 9.44 -3.33 14.68
CA ALA A 186 8.22 -2.55 14.87
C ALA A 186 8.31 -1.52 16.01
N PHE A 187 9.19 -1.72 17.00
CA PHE A 187 9.42 -0.75 18.08
C PHE A 187 10.41 0.36 17.74
N PHE A 188 11.14 0.25 16.63
CA PHE A 188 12.26 1.14 16.30
C PHE A 188 12.12 1.82 14.93
N VAL A 189 10.94 1.72 14.30
CA VAL A 189 10.66 2.37 13.01
C VAL A 189 9.62 3.47 13.19
N SER A 190 9.81 4.59 12.49
CA SER A 190 8.84 5.66 12.38
C SER A 190 7.78 5.37 11.31
N ASP A 191 8.12 4.60 10.28
CA ASP A 191 7.23 4.14 9.22
C ASP A 191 7.28 2.62 9.09
N PHE A 192 6.12 1.99 9.28
CA PHE A 192 5.97 0.55 9.20
C PHE A 192 6.12 -0.02 7.78
N SER A 193 6.01 0.80 6.73
CA SER A 193 6.24 0.38 5.34
C SER A 193 7.63 -0.24 5.15
N SER A 194 8.63 0.26 5.90
CA SER A 194 10.01 -0.23 5.89
C SER A 194 10.19 -1.68 6.39
N ILE A 195 9.28 -2.15 7.25
CA ILE A 195 9.26 -3.54 7.71
C ILE A 195 8.26 -4.39 6.93
N TYR A 196 7.20 -3.77 6.39
CA TYR A 196 6.19 -4.43 5.57
C TYR A 196 6.75 -4.89 4.21
N PHE A 197 7.53 -4.06 3.51
CA PHE A 197 8.15 -4.44 2.22
C PHE A 197 9.44 -5.25 2.35
N SER A 198 9.92 -5.45 3.58
CA SER A 198 11.16 -6.19 3.86
C SER A 198 10.98 -7.70 3.63
N THR A 199 11.75 -8.27 2.69
CA THR A 199 11.81 -9.74 2.52
C THR A 199 12.25 -10.42 3.81
N LEU A 200 13.15 -9.81 4.59
CA LEU A 200 13.63 -10.37 5.85
C LEU A 200 12.51 -10.46 6.89
N SER A 201 11.68 -9.42 7.01
CA SER A 201 10.70 -9.30 8.09
C SER A 201 9.35 -9.91 7.72
N HIS A 202 8.99 -9.96 6.44
CA HIS A 202 7.65 -10.33 5.99
C HIS A 202 7.58 -11.67 5.22
N SER A 203 8.63 -12.50 5.28
CA SER A 203 8.65 -13.82 4.61
C SER A 203 8.20 -14.98 5.49
N PHE A 204 8.02 -14.78 6.81
CA PHE A 204 7.58 -15.85 7.72
C PHE A 204 6.29 -16.58 7.29
N PRO A 205 5.27 -15.97 6.64
CA PRO A 205 4.06 -16.71 6.27
C PRO A 205 4.34 -17.91 5.36
N PHE A 206 5.29 -17.77 4.40
CA PHE A 206 5.72 -18.88 3.54
C PHE A 206 6.23 -20.08 4.34
N PHE A 207 7.02 -19.82 5.38
CA PHE A 207 7.63 -20.87 6.18
C PHE A 207 6.64 -21.54 7.11
N LEU A 208 5.61 -20.82 7.57
CA LEU A 208 4.49 -21.45 8.27
C LEU A 208 3.72 -22.41 7.34
N GLY A 209 3.47 -22.00 6.10
CA GLY A 209 2.94 -22.87 5.06
C GLY A 209 3.80 -24.10 4.81
N ALA A 210 5.12 -23.92 4.71
CA ALA A 210 6.09 -24.99 4.50
C ALA A 210 6.13 -26.00 5.68
N MET A 211 5.98 -25.52 6.92
CA MET A 211 5.83 -26.37 8.10
C MET A 211 4.59 -27.27 7.97
N PHE A 212 3.44 -26.69 7.61
CA PHE A 212 2.20 -27.45 7.42
C PHE A 212 2.30 -28.44 6.25
N ALA A 213 3.02 -28.11 5.18
CA ALA A 213 3.31 -29.03 4.09
C ALA A 213 4.17 -30.23 4.56
N ALA A 214 5.20 -29.99 5.36
CA ALA A 214 6.03 -31.06 5.93
C ALA A 214 5.21 -31.99 6.85
N MET A 215 4.27 -31.43 7.62
CA MET A 215 3.38 -32.18 8.51
C MET A 215 2.28 -32.97 7.78
N THR A 216 1.83 -32.49 6.62
CA THR A 216 0.71 -33.09 5.88
C THR A 216 1.19 -33.74 4.59
N GLY A 217 1.47 -32.95 3.54
CA GLY A 217 1.76 -33.38 2.18
C GLY A 217 0.52 -33.40 1.27
N ILE A 218 0.72 -33.64 -0.03
CA ILE A 218 -0.35 -33.69 -1.02
C ILE A 218 -0.62 -35.12 -1.45
N LYS A 219 0.26 -35.73 -2.25
CA LYS A 219 0.12 -37.12 -2.68
C LYS A 219 0.70 -38.06 -1.64
N ASP A 220 1.93 -37.78 -1.23
CA ASP A 220 2.56 -38.45 -0.12
C ASP A 220 2.12 -37.77 1.19
N THR A 221 1.53 -38.53 2.11
CA THR A 221 0.97 -37.97 3.35
C THR A 221 1.52 -38.65 4.60
N THR A 222 1.63 -37.90 5.70
CA THR A 222 2.12 -38.47 6.97
C THR A 222 1.07 -39.37 7.64
N VAL A 223 1.54 -40.35 8.42
CA VAL A 223 0.67 -41.26 9.18
C VAL A 223 -0.26 -40.49 10.13
N ARG A 224 0.27 -39.45 10.79
CA ARG A 224 -0.52 -38.61 11.71
C ARG A 224 -1.64 -37.88 10.97
N PHE A 225 -1.35 -37.34 9.78
CA PHE A 225 -2.35 -36.68 8.94
C PHE A 225 -3.44 -37.65 8.50
N GLN A 226 -3.07 -38.83 7.99
CA GLN A 226 -4.05 -39.86 7.59
C GLN A 226 -4.95 -40.30 8.76
N LYS A 227 -4.39 -40.40 9.98
CA LYS A 227 -5.18 -40.66 11.19
C LYS A 227 -6.19 -39.54 11.45
N ASN A 228 -5.78 -38.27 11.31
CA ASN A 228 -6.67 -37.13 11.50
C ASN A 228 -7.79 -37.09 10.43
N VAL A 229 -7.49 -37.44 9.17
CA VAL A 229 -8.50 -37.56 8.09
C VAL A 229 -9.60 -38.57 8.47
N LYS A 230 -9.24 -39.67 9.13
CA LYS A 230 -10.20 -40.68 9.57
C LYS A 230 -10.95 -40.29 10.85
N LEU A 231 -10.27 -39.62 11.79
CA LEU A 231 -10.83 -39.32 13.12
C LEU A 231 -11.68 -38.06 13.15
N TRP A 232 -11.39 -37.04 12.34
CA TRP A 232 -12.12 -35.77 12.39
C TRP A 232 -13.44 -35.89 11.63
N PRO A 233 -14.60 -35.71 12.29
CA PRO A 233 -15.88 -35.71 11.59
C PRO A 233 -15.93 -34.59 10.55
N ARG A 234 -16.54 -34.84 9.39
CA ARG A 234 -16.62 -33.85 8.29
C ARG A 234 -17.17 -32.49 8.76
N LEU A 235 -18.23 -32.51 9.58
CA LEU A 235 -18.84 -31.28 10.10
C LEU A 235 -17.86 -30.47 10.98
N HIS A 236 -17.00 -31.15 11.75
CA HIS A 236 -15.94 -30.50 12.51
C HIS A 236 -14.91 -29.85 11.58
N VAL A 237 -14.49 -30.54 10.51
CA VAL A 237 -13.54 -30.00 9.53
C VAL A 237 -14.10 -28.75 8.84
N ILE A 238 -15.38 -28.80 8.43
CA ILE A 238 -16.08 -27.66 7.83
C ILE A 238 -16.18 -26.51 8.84
N GLY A 239 -16.54 -26.79 10.10
CA GLY A 239 -16.60 -25.80 11.17
C GLY A 239 -15.25 -25.12 11.44
N VAL A 240 -14.16 -25.88 11.46
CA VAL A 240 -12.79 -25.34 11.61
C VAL A 240 -12.42 -24.45 10.42
N MET A 241 -12.72 -24.89 9.19
CA MET A 241 -12.46 -24.10 7.98
C MET A 241 -13.26 -22.79 7.97
N ALA A 242 -14.55 -22.86 8.29
CA ALA A 242 -15.44 -21.69 8.36
C ALA A 242 -15.04 -20.74 9.51
N GLY A 243 -14.65 -21.28 10.67
CA GLY A 243 -14.15 -20.51 11.81
C GLY A 243 -12.85 -19.76 11.47
N ALA A 244 -11.90 -20.43 10.80
CA ALA A 244 -10.67 -19.78 10.33
C ALA A 244 -10.98 -18.65 9.32
N PHE A 245 -11.92 -18.88 8.39
CA PHE A 245 -12.38 -17.84 7.46
C PHE A 245 -13.05 -16.66 8.19
N ALA A 246 -13.91 -16.92 9.18
CA ALA A 246 -14.55 -15.88 9.97
C ALA A 246 -13.54 -15.05 10.79
N LEU A 247 -12.52 -15.70 11.36
CA LEU A 247 -11.44 -15.02 12.07
C LEU A 247 -10.59 -14.17 11.13
N LEU A 248 -10.32 -14.62 9.90
CA LEU A 248 -9.67 -13.81 8.88
C LEU A 248 -10.50 -12.58 8.49
N LEU A 249 -11.83 -12.73 8.34
CA LEU A 249 -12.73 -11.60 8.12
C LEU A 249 -12.79 -10.66 9.33
N PHE A 250 -12.70 -11.18 10.55
CA PHE A 250 -12.64 -10.34 11.74
C PHE A 250 -11.37 -9.50 11.77
N LEU A 251 -10.22 -10.08 11.41
CA LEU A 251 -8.96 -9.32 11.31
C LEU A 251 -9.05 -8.18 10.28
N THR A 252 -9.84 -8.32 9.21
CA THR A 252 -9.98 -7.23 8.23
C THR A 252 -10.73 -6.01 8.75
N LEU A 253 -11.51 -6.15 9.81
CA LEU A 253 -12.27 -5.07 10.43
C LEU A 253 -11.51 -4.40 11.58
N VAL A 254 -10.53 -5.08 12.17
CA VAL A 254 -9.88 -4.66 13.42
C VAL A 254 -8.44 -4.20 13.22
N LEU A 255 -7.72 -4.80 12.28
CA LEU A 255 -6.32 -4.41 12.04
C LEU A 255 -6.26 -3.08 11.30
N ASP A 256 -5.25 -2.27 11.67
CA ASP A 256 -4.91 -1.04 11.00
C ASP A 256 -3.44 -1.07 10.58
N PHE A 257 -3.14 -0.58 9.38
CA PHE A 257 -1.79 -0.65 8.80
C PHE A 257 -0.77 0.17 9.60
N ASN A 258 -1.20 1.27 10.25
CA ASN A 258 -0.32 2.16 11.00
C ASN A 258 -0.25 1.80 12.49
N HIS A 259 -0.92 0.72 12.91
CA HIS A 259 -0.96 0.33 14.31
C HIS A 259 0.04 -0.80 14.61
N ILE A 260 0.88 -0.62 15.64
CA ILE A 260 1.95 -1.55 16.03
C ILE A 260 1.45 -2.99 16.25
N PHE A 261 0.24 -3.17 16.80
CA PHE A 261 -0.37 -4.49 17.05
C PHE A 261 -0.45 -5.37 15.78
N THR A 262 -0.63 -4.76 14.61
CA THR A 262 -0.66 -5.46 13.32
C THR A 262 0.65 -6.20 13.06
N TYR A 263 1.78 -5.59 13.38
CA TYR A 263 3.13 -6.12 13.16
C TYR A 263 3.57 -7.07 14.28
N LEU A 264 3.07 -6.88 15.49
CA LEU A 264 3.35 -7.77 16.61
C LEU A 264 2.55 -9.07 16.52
N PHE A 265 1.25 -8.99 16.18
CA PHE A 265 0.34 -10.16 16.27
C PHE A 265 -0.56 -10.34 15.04
N GLY A 266 -0.95 -9.25 14.36
CA GLY A 266 -1.91 -9.31 13.26
C GLY A 266 -1.49 -10.25 12.12
N PHE A 267 -0.30 -10.05 11.54
CA PHE A 267 0.16 -10.87 10.42
C PHE A 267 0.41 -12.34 10.78
N VAL A 268 0.95 -12.62 11.97
CA VAL A 268 1.17 -14.01 12.41
C VAL A 268 -0.16 -14.72 12.68
N LEU A 269 -1.16 -14.03 13.25
CA LEU A 269 -2.51 -14.57 13.42
C LEU A 269 -3.17 -14.86 12.06
N ALA A 270 -3.07 -13.94 11.09
CA ALA A 270 -3.58 -14.17 9.74
C ALA A 270 -2.93 -15.39 9.07
N SER A 271 -1.61 -15.53 9.20
CA SER A 271 -0.85 -16.68 8.69
C SER A 271 -1.26 -17.99 9.37
N LEU A 272 -1.52 -17.96 10.69
CA LEU A 272 -2.01 -19.11 11.46
C LEU A 272 -3.42 -19.52 11.03
N PHE A 273 -4.35 -18.57 10.90
CA PHE A 273 -5.71 -18.86 10.42
C PHE A 273 -5.70 -19.38 8.98
N ALA A 274 -4.86 -18.82 8.10
CA ALA A 274 -4.64 -19.34 6.76
C ALA A 274 -4.12 -20.80 6.81
N SER A 275 -3.16 -21.10 7.68
CA SER A 275 -2.62 -22.45 7.87
C SER A 275 -3.66 -23.46 8.37
N VAL A 276 -4.51 -23.04 9.32
CA VAL A 276 -5.65 -23.83 9.79
C VAL A 276 -6.64 -24.10 8.65
N MET A 277 -6.94 -23.08 7.85
CA MET A 277 -7.83 -23.21 6.70
C MET A 277 -7.25 -24.14 5.61
N ILE A 278 -5.93 -24.06 5.35
CA ILE A 278 -5.19 -24.97 4.45
C ILE A 278 -5.28 -26.42 4.96
N TYR A 279 -5.01 -26.62 6.25
CA TYR A 279 -5.07 -27.94 6.86
C TYR A 279 -6.47 -28.55 6.76
N ALA A 280 -7.50 -27.78 7.12
CA ALA A 280 -8.89 -28.22 7.05
C ALA A 280 -9.32 -28.52 5.61
N ALA A 281 -8.97 -27.67 4.64
CA ALA A 281 -9.22 -27.90 3.22
C ALA A 281 -8.53 -29.17 2.73
N ARG A 282 -7.29 -29.43 3.15
CA ARG A 282 -6.56 -30.65 2.79
C ARG A 282 -7.23 -31.90 3.36
N VAL A 283 -7.66 -31.88 4.63
CA VAL A 283 -8.45 -32.98 5.24
C VAL A 283 -9.75 -33.19 4.47
N LEU A 284 -10.50 -32.12 4.22
CA LEU A 284 -11.78 -32.18 3.52
C LEU A 284 -11.61 -32.74 2.10
N SER A 285 -10.51 -32.41 1.41
CA SER A 285 -10.20 -32.94 0.08
C SER A 285 -10.08 -34.47 0.06
N ASP A 286 -9.50 -35.08 1.10
CA ASP A 286 -9.40 -36.55 1.21
C ASP A 286 -10.72 -37.18 1.67
N GLN A 287 -11.54 -36.47 2.44
CA GLN A 287 -12.85 -36.94 2.89
C GLN A 287 -13.94 -36.87 1.82
N THR A 288 -13.74 -36.06 0.77
CA THR A 288 -14.73 -35.74 -0.27
C THR A 288 -14.18 -35.89 -1.70
N PRO A 289 -13.56 -37.04 -2.05
CA PRO A 289 -12.95 -37.24 -3.37
C PRO A 289 -13.96 -37.25 -4.52
N THR A 290 -15.26 -37.40 -4.24
CA THR A 290 -16.34 -37.38 -5.24
C THR A 290 -17.06 -36.03 -5.37
N TRP A 291 -16.93 -35.12 -4.40
CA TRP A 291 -17.68 -33.86 -4.39
C TRP A 291 -17.13 -32.84 -5.40
N GLN A 292 -17.99 -32.11 -6.09
CA GLN A 292 -17.54 -31.04 -6.99
C GLN A 292 -17.53 -29.70 -6.26
N GLU A 293 -16.50 -28.90 -6.52
CA GLU A 293 -16.50 -27.51 -6.08
C GLU A 293 -17.48 -26.68 -6.91
N PRO A 294 -18.03 -25.58 -6.36
CA PRO A 294 -18.82 -24.64 -7.15
C PRO A 294 -18.00 -24.07 -8.32
N LEU A 295 -18.54 -24.18 -9.54
CA LEU A 295 -17.86 -23.77 -10.78
C LEU A 295 -17.33 -22.33 -10.72
N LEU A 296 -18.12 -21.42 -10.15
CA LEU A 296 -17.73 -20.01 -10.01
C LEU A 296 -16.50 -19.84 -9.11
N VAL A 297 -16.44 -20.54 -7.97
CA VAL A 297 -15.31 -20.48 -7.04
C VAL A 297 -14.05 -21.06 -7.69
N THR A 298 -14.22 -22.18 -8.40
CA THR A 298 -13.17 -22.83 -9.17
C THR A 298 -12.59 -21.91 -10.25
N TYR A 299 -13.46 -21.25 -11.02
CA TYR A 299 -13.09 -20.28 -12.06
C TYR A 299 -12.36 -19.07 -11.46
N LEU A 300 -12.93 -18.44 -10.43
CA LEU A 300 -12.30 -17.30 -9.75
C LEU A 300 -10.92 -17.67 -9.18
N ALA A 301 -10.77 -18.87 -8.62
CA ALA A 301 -9.49 -19.36 -8.10
C ALA A 301 -8.43 -19.68 -9.18
N ASP A 302 -8.84 -19.91 -10.41
CA ASP A 302 -7.93 -20.15 -11.54
C ASP A 302 -7.35 -18.82 -12.05
N ILE A 303 -8.21 -17.81 -12.17
CA ILE A 303 -7.85 -16.46 -12.61
C ILE A 303 -7.41 -15.53 -11.47
N SER A 304 -7.42 -15.97 -10.21
CA SER A 304 -7.19 -15.11 -9.04
C SER A 304 -5.85 -14.37 -9.06
N TYR A 305 -4.80 -15.03 -9.59
CA TYR A 305 -3.49 -14.42 -9.76
C TYR A 305 -3.54 -13.24 -10.74
N GLY A 306 -4.23 -13.41 -11.87
CA GLY A 306 -4.44 -12.31 -12.82
C GLY A 306 -5.23 -11.18 -12.17
N ILE A 307 -6.31 -11.48 -11.44
CA ILE A 307 -7.12 -10.42 -10.84
C ILE A 307 -6.28 -9.64 -9.84
N TYR A 308 -5.48 -10.33 -9.02
CA TYR A 308 -4.51 -9.70 -8.14
C TYR A 308 -3.52 -8.80 -8.89
N LEU A 309 -3.08 -9.16 -10.08
CA LEU A 309 -2.19 -8.30 -10.86
C LEU A 309 -2.91 -7.07 -11.42
N PHE A 310 -4.08 -7.24 -12.04
CA PHE A 310 -4.76 -6.16 -12.76
C PHE A 310 -5.50 -5.18 -11.85
N HIS A 311 -5.98 -5.61 -10.68
CA HIS A 311 -6.89 -4.77 -9.87
C HIS A 311 -6.26 -3.44 -9.46
N TRP A 312 -4.99 -3.44 -9.05
CA TRP A 312 -4.37 -2.27 -8.44
C TRP A 312 -4.17 -1.10 -9.40
N PRO A 313 -3.47 -1.25 -10.54
CA PRO A 313 -3.28 -0.14 -11.48
C PRO A 313 -4.60 0.35 -12.06
N PHE A 314 -5.56 -0.53 -12.35
CA PHE A 314 -6.87 -0.09 -12.83
C PHE A 314 -7.67 0.63 -11.76
N TYR A 315 -7.59 0.20 -10.51
CA TYR A 315 -8.25 0.90 -9.42
C TYR A 315 -7.67 2.29 -9.21
N ILE A 316 -6.33 2.44 -9.20
CA ILE A 316 -5.69 3.75 -9.16
C ILE A 316 -6.19 4.61 -10.32
N ILE A 317 -6.13 4.10 -11.54
CA ILE A 317 -6.51 4.88 -12.73
C ILE A 317 -7.98 5.30 -12.69
N PHE A 318 -8.90 4.36 -12.44
CA PHE A 318 -10.32 4.68 -12.48
C PHE A 318 -10.77 5.56 -11.33
N THR A 319 -10.19 5.45 -10.13
CA THR A 319 -10.54 6.34 -9.00
C THR A 319 -10.15 7.81 -9.26
N GLN A 320 -9.22 8.08 -10.18
CA GLN A 320 -8.94 9.46 -10.64
C GLN A 320 -10.00 10.00 -11.61
N LEU A 321 -10.78 9.14 -12.24
CA LEU A 321 -11.69 9.49 -13.34
C LEU A 321 -13.16 9.50 -12.91
N MET A 322 -13.51 8.76 -11.86
CA MET A 322 -14.90 8.54 -11.46
C MET A 322 -15.05 8.25 -9.97
N SER A 323 -16.30 8.17 -9.51
CA SER A 323 -16.61 7.79 -8.13
C SER A 323 -16.12 6.39 -7.80
N ASN A 324 -15.84 6.15 -6.51
CA ASN A 324 -15.29 4.88 -6.04
C ASN A 324 -16.10 3.66 -6.51
N TRP A 325 -17.43 3.71 -6.41
CA TRP A 325 -18.29 2.60 -6.83
C TRP A 325 -18.14 2.25 -8.30
N LEU A 326 -18.11 3.24 -9.19
CA LEU A 326 -17.93 2.99 -10.62
C LEU A 326 -16.50 2.50 -10.91
N ALA A 327 -15.51 3.06 -10.22
CA ALA A 327 -14.12 2.63 -10.33
C ALA A 327 -13.95 1.15 -9.92
N VAL A 328 -14.59 0.71 -8.83
CA VAL A 328 -14.60 -0.69 -8.39
C VAL A 328 -15.23 -1.60 -9.45
N ILE A 329 -16.39 -1.23 -9.99
CA ILE A 329 -17.08 -2.03 -11.02
C ILE A 329 -16.20 -2.20 -12.26
N LEU A 330 -15.63 -1.11 -12.79
CA LEU A 330 -14.75 -1.17 -13.95
C LEU A 330 -13.46 -1.93 -13.65
N THR A 331 -12.86 -1.72 -12.48
CA THR A 331 -11.66 -2.44 -12.05
C THR A 331 -11.91 -3.95 -12.05
N VAL A 332 -12.99 -4.40 -11.41
CA VAL A 332 -13.35 -5.82 -11.35
C VAL A 332 -13.62 -6.35 -12.75
N PHE A 333 -14.38 -5.62 -13.56
CA PHE A 333 -14.69 -5.99 -14.94
C PHE A 333 -13.41 -6.20 -15.78
N PHE A 334 -12.55 -5.19 -15.89
CA PHE A 334 -11.32 -5.27 -16.67
C PHE A 334 -10.34 -6.31 -16.10
N SER A 335 -10.23 -6.41 -14.77
CA SER A 335 -9.39 -7.41 -14.13
C SER A 335 -9.86 -8.83 -14.44
N VAL A 336 -11.16 -9.12 -14.36
CA VAL A 336 -11.71 -10.45 -14.69
C VAL A 336 -11.52 -10.75 -16.18
N VAL A 337 -11.81 -9.80 -17.06
CA VAL A 337 -11.64 -9.96 -18.52
C VAL A 337 -10.20 -10.28 -18.87
N PHE A 338 -9.23 -9.43 -18.47
CA PHE A 338 -7.83 -9.63 -18.84
C PHE A 338 -7.20 -10.84 -18.13
N SER A 339 -7.63 -11.16 -16.92
CA SER A 339 -7.18 -12.39 -16.24
C SER A 339 -7.69 -13.65 -16.91
N THR A 340 -8.92 -13.62 -17.43
CA THR A 340 -9.51 -14.73 -18.20
C THR A 340 -8.77 -14.93 -19.52
N LEU A 341 -8.50 -13.84 -20.25
CA LEU A 341 -7.70 -13.88 -21.47
C LEU A 341 -6.29 -14.39 -21.18
N SER A 342 -5.66 -13.91 -20.10
CA SER A 342 -4.34 -14.38 -19.67
C SER A 342 -4.33 -15.88 -19.42
N TYR A 343 -5.20 -16.35 -18.53
CA TYR A 343 -5.18 -17.73 -18.03
C TYR A 343 -5.59 -18.77 -19.06
N TYR A 344 -6.69 -18.53 -19.78
CA TYR A 344 -7.27 -19.52 -20.68
C TYR A 344 -6.73 -19.44 -22.10
N ILE A 345 -6.13 -18.31 -22.50
CA ILE A 345 -5.65 -18.08 -23.87
C ILE A 345 -4.14 -17.87 -23.93
N ILE A 346 -3.62 -16.81 -23.30
CA ILE A 346 -2.23 -16.40 -23.47
C ILE A 346 -1.24 -17.39 -22.83
N GLU A 347 -1.49 -17.81 -21.59
CA GLU A 347 -0.65 -18.77 -20.87
C GLU A 347 -0.52 -20.13 -21.61
N PRO A 348 -1.62 -20.79 -22.06
CA PRO A 348 -1.53 -22.01 -22.87
C PRO A 348 -0.82 -21.80 -24.20
N LEU A 349 -1.11 -20.70 -24.92
CA LEU A 349 -0.52 -20.41 -26.22
C LEU A 349 1.01 -20.29 -26.12
N ILE A 350 1.52 -19.57 -25.12
CA ILE A 350 2.95 -19.43 -24.86
C ILE A 350 3.60 -20.76 -24.47
N GLN A 351 2.85 -21.64 -23.78
CA GLN A 351 3.30 -23.00 -23.46
C GLN A 351 3.19 -23.98 -24.65
N GLY A 352 2.75 -23.54 -25.82
CA GLY A 352 2.54 -24.40 -27.00
C GLY A 352 1.35 -25.35 -26.87
N LYS A 353 0.41 -25.06 -25.96
CA LYS A 353 -0.83 -25.83 -25.76
C LYS A 353 -1.99 -25.16 -26.46
N THR A 354 -3.00 -25.94 -26.82
CA THR A 354 -4.27 -25.41 -27.35
C THR A 354 -5.06 -24.71 -26.24
N PRO A 355 -5.37 -23.41 -26.37
CA PRO A 355 -6.28 -22.71 -25.46
C PRO A 355 -7.63 -23.43 -25.31
N GLN A 356 -8.16 -23.45 -24.09
CA GLN A 356 -9.48 -24.02 -23.81
C GLN A 356 -10.21 -23.11 -22.83
N LEU A 357 -11.40 -22.64 -23.21
CA LEU A 357 -12.27 -21.83 -22.35
C LEU A 357 -13.57 -22.59 -22.11
N PHE A 358 -13.88 -22.90 -20.84
CA PHE A 358 -15.07 -23.69 -20.46
C PHE A 358 -15.22 -25.02 -21.24
N GLY A 359 -14.10 -25.67 -21.58
CA GLY A 359 -14.08 -26.94 -22.33
C GLY A 359 -14.14 -26.78 -23.86
N LEU A 360 -14.29 -25.56 -24.38
CA LEU A 360 -14.23 -25.27 -25.80
C LEU A 360 -12.79 -24.94 -26.22
N ALA A 361 -12.23 -25.72 -27.14
CA ALA A 361 -10.92 -25.45 -27.71
C ALA A 361 -11.00 -24.21 -28.62
N ILE A 362 -10.10 -23.24 -28.39
CA ILE A 362 -10.01 -22.02 -29.19
C ILE A 362 -8.79 -22.16 -30.09
N ASP A 363 -9.00 -22.22 -31.40
CA ASP A 363 -7.90 -22.17 -32.36
C ASP A 363 -7.45 -20.72 -32.55
N CYS A 364 -6.33 -20.37 -31.94
CA CYS A 364 -5.72 -19.06 -32.08
C CYS A 364 -4.79 -18.95 -33.30
N ASN A 365 -4.54 -20.03 -34.06
CA ASN A 365 -3.62 -20.00 -35.20
C ASN A 365 -3.95 -18.93 -36.25
N PRO A 366 -5.23 -18.71 -36.65
CA PRO A 366 -5.57 -17.67 -37.62
C PRO A 366 -5.25 -16.25 -37.12
N TYR A 367 -5.29 -16.06 -35.80
CA TYR A 367 -5.15 -14.76 -35.16
C TYR A 367 -3.74 -14.47 -34.65
N LYS A 368 -2.80 -15.44 -34.72
CA LYS A 368 -1.44 -15.30 -34.19
C LYS A 368 -0.74 -14.03 -34.69
N LYS A 369 -0.81 -13.73 -36.00
CA LYS A 369 -0.19 -12.53 -36.58
C LYS A 369 -0.76 -11.24 -35.98
N TRP A 370 -2.08 -11.18 -35.81
CA TRP A 370 -2.77 -10.03 -35.21
C TRP A 370 -2.47 -9.88 -33.73
N LEU A 371 -2.46 -10.98 -32.97
CA LEU A 371 -2.09 -10.99 -31.56
C LEU A 371 -0.64 -10.53 -31.35
N SER A 372 0.30 -11.03 -32.17
CA SER A 372 1.69 -10.60 -32.12
C SER A 372 1.87 -9.13 -32.54
N GLY A 373 1.16 -8.68 -33.58
CA GLY A 373 1.18 -7.28 -34.00
C GLY A 373 0.62 -6.34 -32.93
N PHE A 374 -0.49 -6.72 -32.28
CA PHE A 374 -1.07 -5.97 -31.17
C PHE A 374 -0.12 -5.91 -29.96
N ALA A 375 0.46 -7.05 -29.58
CA ALA A 375 1.45 -7.11 -28.50
C ALA A 375 2.69 -6.24 -28.81
N LEU A 376 3.17 -6.26 -30.06
CA LEU A 376 4.28 -5.40 -30.50
C LEU A 376 3.90 -3.91 -30.43
N GLY A 377 2.69 -3.54 -30.85
CA GLY A 377 2.19 -2.17 -30.74
C GLY A 377 2.15 -1.68 -29.29
N LEU A 378 1.61 -2.50 -28.37
CA LEU A 378 1.62 -2.19 -26.94
C LEU A 378 3.04 -2.10 -26.37
N PHE A 379 3.94 -2.98 -26.81
CA PHE A 379 5.34 -2.94 -26.39
C PHE A 379 6.05 -1.67 -26.85
N LEU A 380 5.87 -1.26 -28.11
CA LEU A 380 6.42 0.00 -28.63
C LEU A 380 5.84 1.21 -27.90
N LEU A 381 4.54 1.18 -27.58
CA LEU A 381 3.90 2.22 -26.77
C LEU A 381 4.51 2.28 -25.36
N MET A 382 4.68 1.14 -24.69
CA MET A 382 5.35 1.05 -23.40
C MET A 382 6.78 1.62 -23.45
N VAL A 383 7.59 1.24 -24.44
CA VAL A 383 8.95 1.76 -24.61
C VAL A 383 8.92 3.28 -24.85
N GLY A 384 8.02 3.77 -25.70
CA GLY A 384 7.82 5.19 -25.93
C GLY A 384 7.49 5.94 -24.65
N THR A 385 6.50 5.46 -23.89
CA THR A 385 6.11 6.04 -22.60
C THR A 385 7.27 6.05 -21.61
N CYS A 386 8.05 4.96 -21.50
CA CYS A 386 9.23 4.92 -20.62
C CYS A 386 10.30 5.95 -21.00
N LEU A 387 10.49 6.23 -22.29
CA LEU A 387 11.48 7.19 -22.77
C LEU A 387 11.02 8.65 -22.60
N THR A 388 9.71 8.91 -22.66
CA THR A 388 9.14 10.26 -22.55
C THR A 388 8.67 10.61 -21.14
N ALA A 389 8.49 9.62 -20.27
CA ALA A 389 8.04 9.83 -18.91
C ALA A 389 9.02 10.71 -18.12
N PRO A 390 8.52 11.67 -17.33
CA PRO A 390 9.38 12.45 -16.47
C PRO A 390 9.98 11.56 -15.37
N LYS A 391 11.18 11.90 -14.90
CA LYS A 391 11.83 11.15 -13.81
C LYS A 391 11.16 11.38 -12.45
N VAL A 392 10.61 12.59 -12.27
CA VAL A 392 9.98 13.10 -11.04
C VAL A 392 8.66 13.73 -11.47
N GLY A 393 7.60 13.56 -10.68
CA GLY A 393 6.31 14.16 -10.95
C GLY A 393 6.39 15.69 -10.99
N ASN A 394 5.45 16.35 -11.68
CA ASN A 394 5.33 17.80 -11.62
C ASN A 394 4.97 18.25 -10.21
N PHE A 395 4.18 17.46 -9.48
CA PHE A 395 3.82 17.73 -8.09
C PHE A 395 5.03 17.68 -7.15
N GLU A 396 5.82 16.60 -7.16
CA GLU A 396 7.08 16.53 -6.39
C GLU A 396 8.09 17.60 -6.81
N THR A 397 8.22 17.87 -8.12
CA THR A 397 9.11 18.94 -8.61
C THR A 397 8.73 20.29 -8.02
N GLN A 398 7.43 20.62 -7.98
CA GLN A 398 6.95 21.87 -7.41
C GLN A 398 7.24 21.95 -5.90
N LEU A 399 6.91 20.91 -5.13
CA LEU A 399 7.19 20.87 -3.69
C LEU A 399 8.68 21.06 -3.37
N LEU A 400 9.56 20.48 -4.19
CA LEU A 400 11.00 20.64 -4.05
C LEU A 400 11.44 22.08 -4.32
N VAL A 401 10.93 22.70 -5.40
CA VAL A 401 11.23 24.10 -5.73
C VAL A 401 10.75 25.04 -4.62
N ASP A 402 9.52 24.87 -4.15
CA ASP A 402 8.93 25.68 -3.08
C ASP A 402 9.76 25.56 -1.78
N SER A 403 10.20 24.35 -1.44
CA SER A 403 11.07 24.10 -0.28
C SER A 403 12.43 24.80 -0.40
N LEU A 404 13.05 24.77 -1.59
CA LEU A 404 14.32 25.45 -1.84
C LEU A 404 14.17 26.98 -1.79
N GLN A 405 13.10 27.53 -2.35
CA GLN A 405 12.82 28.97 -2.30
C GLN A 405 12.59 29.45 -0.86
N GLN A 406 11.79 28.72 -0.07
CA GLN A 406 11.60 29.02 1.34
C GLN A 406 12.93 28.95 2.11
N SER A 407 13.75 27.92 1.86
CA SER A 407 15.05 27.77 2.52
C SER A 407 15.97 28.95 2.20
N GLN A 408 15.99 29.41 0.95
CA GLN A 408 16.74 30.61 0.55
C GLN A 408 16.22 31.87 1.26
N SER A 409 14.89 32.04 1.35
CA SER A 409 14.27 33.17 2.07
C SER A 409 14.67 33.18 3.55
N ASN A 410 14.60 32.02 4.20
CA ASN A 410 14.98 31.85 5.61
C ASN A 410 16.48 32.10 5.84
N LEU A 411 17.35 31.67 4.93
CA LEU A 411 18.78 31.97 4.98
C LEU A 411 19.06 33.48 4.87
N ASN A 412 18.44 34.15 3.88
CA ASN A 412 18.58 35.60 3.69
C ASN A 412 18.11 36.37 4.93
N LYS A 413 17.00 35.94 5.54
CA LYS A 413 16.45 36.55 6.74
C LYS A 413 17.35 36.32 7.97
N THR A 414 17.85 35.10 8.15
CA THR A 414 18.79 34.77 9.24
C THR A 414 20.07 35.61 9.12
N HIS A 415 20.58 35.78 7.91
CA HIS A 415 21.70 36.68 7.64
C HIS A 415 21.39 38.14 8.03
N THR A 416 20.19 38.62 7.69
CA THR A 416 19.75 39.99 8.03
C THR A 416 19.60 40.20 9.55
N LEU A 417 19.05 39.22 10.26
CA LEU A 417 18.97 39.23 11.73
C LEU A 417 20.35 39.19 12.39
N ALA A 418 21.25 38.34 11.89
CA ALA A 418 22.63 38.25 12.38
C ALA A 418 23.43 39.54 12.11
N ALA A 419 23.09 40.28 11.07
CA ALA A 419 23.65 41.59 10.76
C ALA A 419 23.14 42.73 11.68
N GLY A 420 22.25 42.44 12.64
CA GLY A 420 21.84 43.38 13.69
C GLY A 420 20.61 44.22 13.39
N ASP A 421 19.85 43.91 12.33
CA ASP A 421 18.59 44.61 12.03
C ASP A 421 17.42 44.01 12.82
N ALA A 422 17.01 44.70 13.90
CA ALA A 422 15.88 44.30 14.74
C ALA A 422 14.51 44.40 14.04
N HIS A 423 14.41 45.10 12.90
CA HIS A 423 13.19 45.17 12.09
C HIS A 423 13.00 43.94 11.19
N ALA A 424 13.96 43.00 11.17
CA ALA A 424 13.84 41.77 10.42
C ALA A 424 12.92 40.72 11.09
N LEU A 425 12.51 40.90 12.35
CA LEU A 425 11.50 40.04 12.99
C LEU A 425 10.10 40.43 12.50
N SER A 426 9.43 39.47 11.86
CA SER A 426 8.04 39.66 11.45
C SER A 426 7.13 39.61 12.68
N ASP A 427 6.12 40.47 12.73
CA ASP A 427 5.03 40.38 13.73
C ASP A 427 4.15 39.12 13.52
N VAL A 428 4.29 38.44 12.38
CA VAL A 428 3.54 37.23 12.01
C VAL A 428 4.48 36.11 11.57
N SER A 429 4.40 34.96 12.22
CA SER A 429 5.03 33.70 11.79
C SER A 429 3.97 32.68 11.40
N ILE A 430 4.28 31.82 10.44
CA ILE A 430 3.44 30.74 9.95
C ILE A 430 4.25 29.46 10.05
N ILE A 431 3.83 28.57 10.94
CA ILE A 431 4.34 27.20 11.04
C ILE A 431 3.35 26.31 10.28
N GLY A 432 3.77 25.84 9.10
CA GLY A 432 2.88 25.22 8.13
C GLY A 432 3.25 23.79 7.74
N ASP A 433 2.29 23.05 7.20
CA ASP A 433 2.49 21.78 6.52
C ASP A 433 2.65 21.96 5.00
N SER A 434 2.50 20.87 4.25
CA SER A 434 2.60 20.85 2.79
C SER A 434 1.59 21.76 2.08
N VAL A 435 0.41 22.01 2.65
CA VAL A 435 -0.60 22.90 2.05
C VAL A 435 -0.11 24.35 2.14
N ALA A 436 0.48 24.72 3.28
CA ALA A 436 1.11 26.01 3.44
C ALA A 436 2.36 26.15 2.55
N LEU A 437 3.18 25.09 2.43
CA LEU A 437 4.37 25.09 1.57
C LEU A 437 4.01 25.30 0.10
N ARG A 438 2.99 24.60 -0.38
CA ARG A 438 2.42 24.76 -1.73
C ARG A 438 1.87 26.17 -1.98
N SER A 439 1.58 26.92 -0.91
CA SER A 439 1.10 28.29 -0.96
C SER A 439 2.22 29.34 -0.88
N SER A 440 3.49 28.93 -0.93
CA SER A 440 4.65 29.80 -0.69
C SER A 440 4.71 31.04 -1.59
N ASP A 441 4.43 30.89 -2.89
CA ASP A 441 4.32 32.00 -3.84
C ASP A 441 3.20 32.98 -3.47
N ALA A 442 2.03 32.45 -3.07
CA ALA A 442 0.90 33.27 -2.65
C ALA A 442 1.17 33.99 -1.33
N PHE A 443 1.88 33.36 -0.39
CA PHE A 443 2.36 34.01 0.84
C PHE A 443 3.30 35.16 0.52
N SER A 444 4.27 34.94 -0.37
CA SER A 444 5.21 35.98 -0.80
C SER A 444 4.51 37.19 -1.45
N LYS A 445 3.38 36.95 -2.14
CA LYS A 445 2.59 38.00 -2.80
C LYS A 445 1.61 38.73 -1.87
N LEU A 446 0.88 38.00 -1.04
CA LEU A 446 -0.24 38.53 -0.25
C LEU A 446 0.15 38.89 1.19
N MET A 447 1.14 38.20 1.76
CA MET A 447 1.66 38.41 3.11
C MET A 447 3.19 38.52 3.11
N PRO A 448 3.79 39.47 2.35
CA PRO A 448 5.24 39.53 2.10
C PRO A 448 6.09 39.72 3.36
N THR A 449 5.50 40.24 4.43
CA THR A 449 6.19 40.45 5.71
C THR A 449 6.14 39.22 6.61
N ALA A 450 5.20 38.29 6.39
CA ALA A 450 5.02 37.11 7.23
C ALA A 450 6.18 36.12 7.06
N GLN A 451 6.57 35.45 8.14
CA GLN A 451 7.60 34.42 8.10
C GLN A 451 6.96 33.06 7.86
N LEU A 452 7.18 32.49 6.68
CA LEU A 452 6.74 31.13 6.36
C LEU A 452 7.83 30.12 6.71
N ASP A 453 7.53 29.24 7.65
CA ASP A 453 8.24 27.98 7.84
C ASP A 453 7.24 26.86 7.60
N ALA A 454 7.23 26.30 6.39
CA ALA A 454 6.41 25.16 6.01
C ALA A 454 7.25 23.97 5.58
N ALA A 455 6.82 22.76 5.90
CA ALA A 455 7.48 21.54 5.43
C ALA A 455 6.48 20.46 5.04
N VAL A 456 6.92 19.67 4.06
CA VAL A 456 6.24 18.46 3.64
C VAL A 456 6.09 17.49 4.83
N SER A 457 4.95 16.81 4.94
CA SER A 457 4.62 15.87 6.02
C SER A 457 4.60 16.43 7.45
N ARG A 458 4.71 17.75 7.65
CA ARG A 458 4.81 18.31 9.01
C ARG A 458 3.58 17.97 9.84
N ASN A 459 3.82 17.42 11.03
CA ASN A 459 2.79 17.09 12.02
C ASN A 459 2.79 18.09 13.21
N PHE A 460 1.84 17.95 14.15
CA PHE A 460 1.77 18.83 15.32
C PHE A 460 2.98 18.72 16.24
N SER A 461 3.58 17.54 16.41
CA SER A 461 4.74 17.34 17.28
C SER A 461 5.95 18.13 16.78
N GLU A 462 6.27 17.99 15.48
CA GLU A 462 7.36 18.74 14.84
C GLU A 462 7.09 20.25 14.84
N ALA A 463 5.83 20.65 14.61
CA ALA A 463 5.43 22.05 14.70
C ALA A 463 5.57 22.61 16.13
N PHE A 464 5.32 21.79 17.15
CA PHE A 464 5.43 22.18 18.55
C PHE A 464 6.89 22.36 18.96
N GLU A 465 7.78 21.48 18.51
CA GLU A 465 9.23 21.64 18.71
C GLU A 465 9.75 22.96 18.13
N LEU A 466 9.32 23.32 16.91
CA LEU A 466 9.66 24.62 16.30
C LEU A 466 9.10 25.78 17.12
N PHE A 467 7.85 25.69 17.56
CA PHE A 467 7.20 26.70 18.37
C PHE A 467 7.92 26.91 19.71
N GLU A 468 8.30 25.85 20.42
CA GLU A 468 9.09 25.93 21.65
C GLU A 468 10.47 26.53 21.41
N ASN A 469 11.15 26.13 20.34
CA ASN A 469 12.45 26.70 19.97
C ASN A 469 12.35 28.22 19.74
N HIS A 470 11.27 28.70 19.12
CA HIS A 470 11.03 30.14 18.95
C HIS A 470 10.77 30.86 20.28
N ILE A 471 10.06 30.23 21.23
CA ILE A 471 9.89 30.77 22.58
C ILE A 471 11.24 30.86 23.30
N GLN A 472 12.01 29.78 23.31
CA GLN A 472 13.30 29.69 24.02
C GLN A 472 14.34 30.67 23.45
N SER A 473 14.38 30.82 22.13
CA SER A 473 15.27 31.76 21.44
C SER A 473 14.78 33.21 21.44
N LYS A 474 13.60 33.49 22.04
CA LYS A 474 12.95 34.80 22.04
C LYS A 474 12.72 35.37 20.63
N SER A 475 12.49 34.49 19.67
CA SER A 475 12.25 34.82 18.26
C SER A 475 10.79 34.64 17.83
N LEU A 476 9.90 34.27 18.77
CA LEU A 476 8.48 34.10 18.48
C LEU A 476 7.85 35.42 18.00
N SER A 477 7.11 35.36 16.89
CA SER A 477 6.32 36.48 16.38
C SER A 477 5.09 36.74 17.25
N LYS A 478 4.66 38.01 17.36
CA LYS A 478 3.48 38.43 18.15
C LYS A 478 2.22 37.63 17.81
N THR A 479 2.05 37.29 16.53
CA THR A 479 1.01 36.38 16.06
C THR A 479 1.67 35.16 15.43
N THR A 480 1.40 33.98 15.97
CA THR A 480 1.81 32.71 15.35
C THR A 480 0.62 32.06 14.68
N VAL A 481 0.78 31.70 13.41
CA VAL A 481 -0.21 30.94 12.63
C VAL A 481 0.22 29.47 12.60
N LEU A 482 -0.62 28.60 13.12
CA LEU A 482 -0.49 27.14 12.99
C LEU A 482 -1.28 26.69 11.77
N ALA A 483 -0.57 26.52 10.66
CA ALA A 483 -1.07 26.03 9.39
C ALA A 483 -0.71 24.54 9.20
N VAL A 484 -0.88 23.76 10.26
CA VAL A 484 -0.65 22.31 10.34
C VAL A 484 -1.94 21.65 10.80
N GLY A 485 -2.29 20.50 10.22
CA GLY A 485 -3.39 19.71 10.78
C GLY A 485 -3.91 18.57 9.91
N VAL A 486 -3.73 18.64 8.58
CA VAL A 486 -4.21 17.55 7.71
C VAL A 486 -3.39 16.26 7.90
N ASN A 487 -2.13 16.39 8.32
CA ASN A 487 -1.22 15.26 8.57
C ASN A 487 -1.36 14.66 9.99
N SER A 488 -2.28 15.15 10.84
CA SER A 488 -2.37 14.76 12.25
C SER A 488 -3.80 14.87 12.78
N LEU A 489 -4.70 14.06 12.24
CA LEU A 489 -6.12 14.05 12.63
C LEU A 489 -6.38 13.25 13.92
N TYR A 490 -5.42 12.43 14.36
CA TYR A 490 -5.48 11.67 15.61
C TYR A 490 -4.85 12.48 16.76
N ASN A 491 -5.48 12.49 17.94
CA ASN A 491 -5.06 13.27 19.13
C ASN A 491 -5.02 14.81 18.96
N TYR A 492 -5.62 15.33 17.89
CA TYR A 492 -5.72 16.74 17.54
C TYR A 492 -6.02 17.69 18.72
N THR A 493 -6.95 17.30 19.60
CA THR A 493 -7.34 18.05 20.80
C THR A 493 -6.19 18.25 21.78
N GLN A 494 -5.42 17.20 22.05
CA GLN A 494 -4.32 17.25 23.02
C GLN A 494 -3.15 18.06 22.45
N ASP A 495 -2.85 17.88 21.18
CA ASP A 495 -1.75 18.55 20.50
C ASP A 495 -1.95 20.07 20.51
N ILE A 496 -3.13 20.55 20.11
CA ILE A 496 -3.43 21.99 20.10
C ILE A 496 -3.46 22.58 21.51
N GLN A 497 -3.95 21.83 22.50
CA GLN A 497 -3.94 22.30 23.88
C GLN A 497 -2.50 22.58 24.35
N GLY A 498 -1.52 21.78 23.92
CA GLY A 498 -0.10 22.03 24.17
C GLY A 498 0.35 23.42 23.70
N PHE A 499 0.02 23.83 22.47
CA PHE A 499 0.35 25.17 21.95
C PHE A 499 -0.31 26.29 22.76
N ILE A 500 -1.60 26.12 23.12
CA ILE A 500 -2.34 27.12 23.90
C ILE A 500 -1.69 27.28 25.27
N ASP A 501 -1.32 26.18 25.93
CA ASP A 501 -0.74 26.21 27.27
C ASP A 501 0.65 26.85 27.25
N ALA A 502 1.50 26.49 26.28
CA ALA A 502 2.86 27.00 26.12
C ALA A 502 2.95 28.46 25.64
N LEU A 503 1.91 29.00 24.99
CA LEU A 503 1.92 30.38 24.47
C LEU A 503 2.26 31.40 25.58
N PRO A 504 3.27 32.28 25.43
CA PRO A 504 3.57 33.29 26.45
C PRO A 504 2.54 34.44 26.47
N LYS A 505 2.56 35.24 27.53
CA LYS A 505 1.77 36.48 27.58
C LYS A 505 2.26 37.50 26.54
N GLY A 506 1.35 38.26 25.96
CA GLY A 506 1.62 39.25 24.91
C GLY A 506 1.56 38.69 23.48
N TYR A 507 1.26 37.40 23.33
CA TYR A 507 1.20 36.71 22.03
C TYR A 507 -0.22 36.25 21.68
N ARG A 508 -0.43 35.96 20.40
CA ARG A 508 -1.70 35.49 19.82
C ARG A 508 -1.48 34.25 18.97
N LEU A 509 -2.51 33.42 18.87
CA LEU A 509 -2.50 32.22 18.06
C LEU A 509 -3.60 32.27 17.00
N VAL A 510 -3.23 32.00 15.75
CA VAL A 510 -4.17 31.72 14.66
C VAL A 510 -4.03 30.25 14.31
N ILE A 511 -5.13 29.51 14.23
CA ILE A 511 -5.11 28.09 13.87
C ILE A 511 -5.90 27.90 12.58
N VAL A 512 -5.31 27.25 11.59
CA VAL A 512 -5.94 26.94 10.31
C VAL A 512 -6.67 25.61 10.42
N SER A 513 -7.97 25.59 10.12
CA SER A 513 -8.73 24.33 10.14
C SER A 513 -8.30 23.40 9.02
N PRO A 514 -8.11 22.08 9.26
CA PRO A 514 -7.70 21.15 8.22
C PRO A 514 -8.82 20.89 7.20
N TYR A 515 -8.44 20.47 6.00
CA TYR A 515 -9.38 19.98 4.99
C TYR A 515 -8.78 18.76 4.29
N ASP A 516 -9.60 17.72 4.16
CA ASP A 516 -9.29 16.50 3.41
C ASP A 516 -10.60 15.94 2.85
N ALA A 517 -10.73 15.95 1.52
CA ALA A 517 -11.91 15.46 0.84
C ALA A 517 -12.16 13.95 1.08
N LYS A 518 -11.11 13.18 1.40
CA LYS A 518 -11.20 11.73 1.67
C LYS A 518 -11.57 11.42 3.12
N ASN A 519 -11.34 12.35 4.06
CA ASN A 519 -11.60 12.19 5.49
C ASN A 519 -12.59 13.23 6.05
N ALA A 520 -13.61 13.58 5.27
CA ALA A 520 -14.54 14.68 5.55
C ALA A 520 -15.16 14.70 6.96
N ALA A 521 -15.43 13.53 7.54
CA ALA A 521 -15.99 13.42 8.89
C ALA A 521 -14.99 13.86 9.99
N GLN A 522 -13.75 13.38 9.90
CA GLN A 522 -12.71 13.70 10.88
C GLN A 522 -12.28 15.17 10.80
N VAL A 523 -12.11 15.71 9.58
CA VAL A 523 -11.77 17.13 9.43
C VAL A 523 -12.90 18.06 9.86
N ALA A 524 -14.17 17.63 9.73
CA ALA A 524 -15.31 18.38 10.27
C ALA A 524 -15.29 18.40 11.80
N GLU A 525 -15.01 17.27 12.45
CA GLU A 525 -14.87 17.20 13.91
C GLU A 525 -13.72 18.08 14.42
N ALA A 526 -12.55 18.00 13.77
CA ALA A 526 -11.39 18.83 14.10
C ALA A 526 -11.70 20.33 13.97
N ARG A 527 -12.42 20.73 12.92
CA ARG A 527 -12.87 22.12 12.74
C ARG A 527 -13.80 22.57 13.86
N GLU A 528 -14.83 21.78 14.19
CA GLU A 528 -15.78 22.15 15.25
C GLU A 528 -15.06 22.33 16.60
N HIS A 529 -14.07 21.48 16.89
CA HIS A 529 -13.22 21.64 18.07
C HIS A 529 -12.44 22.97 18.06
N LEU A 530 -11.82 23.35 16.93
CA LEU A 530 -11.14 24.65 16.81
C LEU A 530 -12.06 25.84 17.05
N LEU A 531 -13.28 25.79 16.50
CA LEU A 531 -14.27 26.85 16.66
C LEU A 531 -14.70 26.99 18.13
N GLN A 532 -14.75 25.89 18.89
CA GLN A 532 -15.00 25.93 20.33
C GLN A 532 -13.81 26.53 21.09
N LEU A 533 -12.58 26.16 20.77
CA LEU A 533 -11.38 26.73 21.39
C LEU A 533 -11.28 28.25 21.19
N ALA A 534 -11.57 28.75 19.99
CA ALA A 534 -11.56 30.19 19.71
C ALA A 534 -12.68 30.98 20.41
N LYS A 535 -13.74 30.31 20.89
CA LYS A 535 -14.73 30.92 21.79
C LYS A 535 -14.24 30.94 23.24
N LYS A 536 -13.47 29.92 23.65
CA LYS A 536 -12.94 29.77 25.01
C LYS A 536 -11.76 30.70 25.29
N TYR A 537 -10.87 30.90 24.31
CA TYR A 537 -9.65 31.70 24.47
C TYR A 537 -9.70 32.95 23.56
N SER A 538 -9.73 34.14 24.15
CA SER A 538 -9.85 35.42 23.42
C SER A 538 -8.67 35.69 22.49
N TYR A 539 -7.47 35.19 22.82
CA TYR A 539 -6.24 35.33 22.03
C TYR A 539 -6.06 34.23 20.96
N VAL A 540 -7.05 33.34 20.79
CA VAL A 540 -7.08 32.32 19.73
C VAL A 540 -8.07 32.74 18.63
N THR A 541 -7.66 32.59 17.37
CA THR A 541 -8.50 32.88 16.20
C THR A 541 -8.40 31.75 15.19
N VAL A 542 -9.53 31.41 14.54
CA VAL A 542 -9.55 30.38 13.50
C VAL A 542 -9.48 31.02 12.10
N ALA A 543 -8.58 30.50 11.28
CA ALA A 543 -8.62 30.63 9.84
C ALA A 543 -9.39 29.41 9.29
N ASP A 544 -10.67 29.61 8.95
CA ASP A 544 -11.60 28.54 8.59
C ASP A 544 -11.41 28.08 7.14
N TRP A 545 -10.23 27.51 6.87
CA TRP A 545 -9.89 26.94 5.57
C TRP A 545 -10.84 25.82 5.16
N TYR A 546 -11.34 25.01 6.08
CA TYR A 546 -12.31 23.96 5.79
C TYR A 546 -13.55 24.55 5.11
N LYS A 547 -14.11 25.63 5.68
CA LYS A 547 -15.26 26.30 5.08
C LYS A 547 -14.93 26.84 3.69
N ALA A 548 -13.81 27.56 3.56
CA ALA A 548 -13.38 28.10 2.27
C ALA A 548 -13.19 27.00 1.20
N ALA A 549 -12.60 25.86 1.60
CA ALA A 549 -12.40 24.69 0.77
C ALA A 549 -13.71 24.05 0.29
N VAL A 550 -14.69 23.88 1.19
CA VAL A 550 -16.01 23.31 0.88
C VAL A 550 -16.83 24.24 -0.04
N GLU A 551 -16.77 25.55 0.19
CA GLU A 551 -17.51 26.54 -0.60
C GLU A 551 -16.93 26.74 -2.01
N ASN A 552 -15.71 26.27 -2.27
CA ASN A 552 -15.02 26.43 -3.55
C ASN A 552 -14.64 25.08 -4.18
N PRO A 553 -15.61 24.22 -4.55
CA PRO A 553 -15.34 22.86 -5.04
C PRO A 553 -14.44 22.81 -6.30
N ASN A 554 -14.44 23.88 -7.10
CA ASN A 554 -13.69 23.95 -8.35
C ASN A 554 -12.17 23.90 -8.15
N ILE A 555 -11.64 24.34 -7.00
CA ILE A 555 -10.19 24.32 -6.74
C ILE A 555 -9.66 22.89 -6.58
N TRP A 556 -10.55 21.93 -6.33
CA TRP A 556 -10.23 20.52 -6.14
C TRP A 556 -10.25 19.71 -7.44
N TYR A 557 -10.65 20.31 -8.55
CA TYR A 557 -10.75 19.59 -9.82
C TYR A 557 -9.40 18.97 -10.21
N GLY A 558 -9.37 17.63 -10.32
CA GLY A 558 -8.17 16.86 -10.60
C GLY A 558 -7.12 16.87 -9.49
N SER A 559 -7.42 17.36 -8.29
CA SER A 559 -6.50 17.29 -7.14
C SER A 559 -6.58 15.97 -6.38
N ASP A 560 -5.70 15.78 -5.39
CA ASP A 560 -5.72 14.65 -4.48
C ASP A 560 -6.74 14.78 -3.32
N GLY A 561 -7.45 15.91 -3.24
CA GLY A 561 -8.43 16.22 -2.19
C GLY A 561 -7.86 16.92 -0.96
N VAL A 562 -6.55 17.23 -0.93
CA VAL A 562 -5.85 17.94 0.15
C VAL A 562 -5.06 19.13 -0.40
N HIS A 563 -4.33 18.93 -1.50
CA HIS A 563 -3.59 19.95 -2.24
C HIS A 563 -4.42 20.44 -3.42
N TYR A 564 -4.96 21.64 -3.32
CA TYR A 564 -5.72 22.26 -4.42
C TYR A 564 -4.90 22.28 -5.74
N ASN A 565 -5.61 22.31 -6.85
CA ASN A 565 -5.01 22.33 -8.18
C ASN A 565 -4.16 23.59 -8.38
N ASN A 566 -2.98 23.43 -8.99
CA ASN A 566 -2.02 24.50 -9.24
C ASN A 566 -2.39 25.40 -10.44
N ASP A 567 -3.52 25.17 -11.10
CA ASP A 567 -3.98 26.05 -12.17
C ASP A 567 -4.23 27.46 -11.59
N ALA A 568 -3.43 28.42 -12.06
CA ALA A 568 -3.52 29.82 -11.66
C ALA A 568 -4.91 30.42 -11.86
N LYS A 569 -5.75 29.85 -12.73
CA LYS A 569 -7.15 30.26 -12.92
C LYS A 569 -8.05 29.86 -11.75
N LEU A 570 -7.72 28.76 -11.06
CA LEU A 570 -8.50 28.23 -9.94
C LEU A 570 -8.18 28.93 -8.62
N LYS A 571 -7.03 29.63 -8.52
CA LYS A 571 -6.65 30.51 -7.39
C LYS A 571 -6.73 29.84 -6.01
N GLY A 572 -6.49 28.53 -5.92
CA GLY A 572 -6.53 27.80 -4.65
C GLY A 572 -5.53 28.32 -3.62
N ALA A 573 -4.30 28.65 -4.03
CA ALA A 573 -3.28 29.23 -3.18
C ALA A 573 -3.65 30.63 -2.67
N ASP A 574 -4.14 31.50 -3.56
CA ASP A 574 -4.62 32.84 -3.20
C ASP A 574 -5.77 32.76 -2.19
N LEU A 575 -6.70 31.80 -2.36
CA LEU A 575 -7.81 31.57 -1.42
C LEU A 575 -7.32 31.09 -0.05
N TYR A 576 -6.38 30.15 -0.03
CA TYR A 576 -5.77 29.65 1.22
C TYR A 576 -5.11 30.79 2.01
N VAL A 577 -4.24 31.55 1.34
CA VAL A 577 -3.48 32.63 1.98
C VAL A 577 -4.39 33.80 2.37
N SER A 578 -5.38 34.18 1.55
CA SER A 578 -6.34 35.22 1.93
C SER A 578 -7.22 34.83 3.13
N THR A 579 -7.54 33.55 3.27
CA THR A 579 -8.25 33.03 4.46
C THR A 579 -7.42 33.21 5.73
N ILE A 580 -6.12 32.94 5.65
CA ILE A 580 -5.16 33.14 6.74
C ILE A 580 -4.96 34.62 7.04
N GLN A 581 -4.75 35.45 6.01
CA GLN A 581 -4.58 36.89 6.12
C GLN A 581 -5.75 37.53 6.87
N ALA A 582 -7.00 37.22 6.45
CA ALA A 582 -8.19 37.72 7.11
C ALA A 582 -8.29 37.28 8.58
N ALA A 583 -7.80 36.09 8.93
CA ALA A 583 -7.77 35.62 10.31
C ALA A 583 -6.70 36.34 11.16
N VAL A 584 -5.52 36.59 10.58
CA VAL A 584 -4.44 37.36 11.23
C VAL A 584 -4.90 38.80 11.50
N GLU A 585 -5.56 39.45 10.54
CA GLU A 585 -6.13 40.79 10.73
C GLU A 585 -7.22 40.83 11.81
N ARG A 586 -8.03 39.78 11.93
CA ARG A 586 -8.99 39.64 13.04
C ARG A 586 -8.28 39.44 14.36
N ALA A 587 -7.24 38.60 14.41
CA ALA A 587 -6.48 38.33 15.63
C ALA A 587 -5.78 39.59 16.14
N ALA A 588 -5.24 40.43 15.26
CA ALA A 588 -4.60 41.70 15.62
C ALA A 588 -5.53 42.67 16.40
N LYS A 589 -6.85 42.55 16.22
CA LYS A 589 -7.87 43.35 16.92
C LYS A 589 -8.29 42.77 18.27
N LYS A 590 -7.83 41.56 18.63
CA LYS A 590 -8.15 40.90 19.90
C LYS A 590 -7.04 41.10 20.92
N ASP A 591 -7.37 40.89 22.19
CA ASP A 591 -6.39 40.85 23.27
C ASP A 591 -5.38 39.72 23.05
N ALA A 592 -4.14 39.95 23.47
CA ALA A 592 -3.13 38.91 23.59
C ALA A 592 -3.33 38.12 24.90
N LYS A 593 -2.73 36.93 25.00
CA LYS A 593 -2.69 36.14 26.25
C LYS A 593 -2.02 36.92 27.38
#